data_AF-A0A5R9GID8-F1
#
_entry.id   AF-A0A5R9GID8-F1
#
_cell.length_a   1.000
_cell.length_b   1.000
_cell.length_c   1.000
_cell.angle_alpha   90.00
_cell.angle_beta   90.00
_cell.angle_gamma   90.00
#
_symmetry.space_group_name_H-M   'P 1'
#
loop_
_entity.id
_entity.type
_entity.pdbx_description
1 polymer ?
#
loop_
_entity_poly.entity_id
_entity_poly.type
_entity_poly.pdbx_seq_one_letter_code
_entity_poly.pdbx_strand_id
1 'polypeptide(L)'
;MQHKSAFYPCCANDFSEPYQLLKEIADHITFCDSADFCGLNWLEAEWRKACRHNPEMLSQAELVIEDVTIALEKISRIDVFFYRRDGEGEGGSGTGLLDPNRKLLDVLSRFPKHGGIIITDGSNTEWQSFEKMKSTSGYDVAEFNISPNIEQPYFAQYNLWLFNVKKVYERKQNSHPHWGF
;
A
#
# COMPACT_ATOMS: atom_id res chain seq x y z
N MET A 1 -6.42 20.83 -6.76
CA MET A 1 -6.64 19.52 -6.11
C MET A 1 -5.34 19.10 -5.47
N GLN A 2 -5.37 18.35 -4.38
CA GLN A 2 -4.14 17.87 -3.76
C GLN A 2 -3.59 16.71 -4.60
N HIS A 3 -2.32 16.79 -4.98
CA HIS A 3 -1.65 15.77 -5.76
C HIS A 3 -1.54 14.47 -4.95
N LYS A 4 -2.13 13.38 -5.44
CA LYS A 4 -2.17 12.06 -4.80
C LYS A 4 -1.02 11.18 -5.28
N SER A 5 -0.27 10.60 -4.34
CA SER A 5 0.78 9.62 -4.66
C SER A 5 0.34 8.19 -4.35
N ALA A 6 0.60 7.28 -5.28
CA ALA A 6 0.55 5.85 -5.05
C ALA A 6 1.96 5.28 -4.88
N PHE A 7 2.10 4.31 -3.98
CA PHE A 7 3.33 3.55 -3.81
C PHE A 7 3.03 2.06 -3.96
N TYR A 8 3.75 1.39 -4.87
CA TYR A 8 3.69 -0.05 -5.06
C TYR A 8 5.08 -0.68 -4.90
N PRO A 9 5.39 -1.22 -3.72
CA PRO A 9 6.63 -1.95 -3.49
C PRO A 9 6.55 -3.42 -3.95
N CYS A 10 7.72 -4.00 -4.18
CA CYS A 10 7.91 -5.42 -4.51
C CYS A 10 7.15 -5.81 -5.79
N CYS A 11 7.22 -4.94 -6.80
CA CYS A 11 6.39 -5.07 -8.00
C CYS A 11 6.93 -6.07 -9.03
N ALA A 12 8.19 -6.49 -8.93
CA ALA A 12 8.93 -7.27 -9.92
C ALA A 12 8.69 -6.75 -11.34
N ASN A 13 7.96 -7.50 -12.18
CA ASN A 13 7.56 -7.09 -13.52
C ASN A 13 6.05 -6.74 -13.65
N ASP A 14 5.33 -6.65 -12.54
CA ASP A 14 3.89 -6.37 -12.45
C ASP A 14 3.59 -4.87 -12.55
N PHE A 15 3.93 -4.26 -13.70
CA PHE A 15 3.75 -2.83 -13.90
C PHE A 15 2.40 -2.47 -14.52
N SER A 16 1.98 -3.23 -15.53
CA SER A 16 0.89 -2.82 -16.42
C SER A 16 -0.47 -2.86 -15.76
N GLU A 17 -0.81 -3.96 -15.07
CA GLU A 17 -2.11 -4.10 -14.43
C GLU A 17 -2.26 -3.11 -13.25
N PRO A 18 -1.29 -2.97 -12.33
CA PRO A 18 -1.38 -1.97 -11.28
C PRO A 18 -1.42 -0.54 -11.81
N TYR A 19 -0.69 -0.22 -12.89
CA TYR A 19 -0.83 1.08 -13.54
C TYR A 19 -2.27 1.37 -13.98
N GLN A 20 -2.92 0.42 -14.67
CA GLN A 20 -4.30 0.59 -15.11
C GLN A 20 -5.29 0.75 -13.95
N LEU A 21 -5.04 0.09 -12.82
CA LEU A 21 -5.85 0.21 -11.61
C LEU A 21 -5.65 1.54 -10.88
N LEU A 22 -4.43 2.09 -10.91
CA LEU A 22 -4.03 3.22 -10.09
C LEU A 22 -4.13 4.58 -10.82
N LYS A 23 -4.01 4.60 -12.16
CA LYS A 23 -3.90 5.84 -12.95
C LYS A 23 -5.07 6.81 -12.82
N GLU A 24 -6.26 6.32 -12.44
CA GLU A 24 -7.45 7.16 -12.25
C GLU A 24 -7.60 7.67 -10.80
N ILE A 25 -6.82 7.12 -9.85
CA ILE A 25 -6.94 7.43 -8.41
C ILE A 25 -5.70 8.10 -7.82
N ALA A 26 -4.56 8.05 -8.52
CA ALA A 26 -3.31 8.70 -8.13
C ALA A 26 -2.76 9.55 -9.28
N ASP A 27 -2.22 10.72 -8.95
CA ASP A 27 -1.59 11.61 -9.92
C ASP A 27 -0.15 11.17 -10.25
N HIS A 28 0.50 10.45 -9.32
CA HIS A 28 1.83 9.86 -9.54
C HIS A 28 1.93 8.49 -8.88
N ILE A 29 2.61 7.54 -9.53
CA ILE A 29 2.78 6.16 -9.08
C ILE A 29 4.26 5.81 -9.01
N THR A 30 4.75 5.49 -7.82
CA THR A 30 6.11 5.00 -7.62
C THR A 30 6.08 3.48 -7.53
N PHE A 31 6.62 2.81 -8.54
CA PHE A 31 6.94 1.39 -8.50
C PHE A 31 8.31 1.20 -7.87
N CYS A 32 8.44 0.27 -6.92
CA CYS A 32 9.69 0.05 -6.20
C CYS A 32 10.04 -1.43 -6.12
N ASP A 33 11.27 -1.79 -6.46
CA ASP A 33 11.80 -3.12 -6.23
C ASP A 33 13.33 -3.11 -6.10
N SER A 34 13.89 -4.12 -5.42
CA SER A 34 15.34 -4.29 -5.36
C SER A 34 15.85 -5.01 -6.61
N ALA A 35 17.08 -4.69 -7.01
CA ALA A 35 17.75 -5.38 -8.11
C ALA A 35 18.32 -6.75 -7.71
N ASP A 36 18.21 -7.14 -6.43
CA ASP A 36 19.00 -8.22 -5.84
C ASP A 36 18.62 -9.59 -6.41
N PHE A 37 17.36 -9.80 -6.78
CA PHE A 37 16.87 -11.11 -7.25
C PHE A 37 17.00 -11.30 -8.77
N CYS A 38 16.67 -10.28 -9.55
CA CYS A 38 16.61 -10.38 -11.01
C CYS A 38 17.74 -9.66 -11.76
N GLY A 39 18.52 -8.84 -11.05
CA GLY A 39 19.55 -7.98 -11.62
C GLY A 39 19.01 -6.67 -12.20
N LEU A 40 19.79 -5.60 -12.03
CA LEU A 40 19.43 -4.22 -12.43
C LEU A 40 18.96 -4.13 -13.90
N ASN A 41 19.70 -4.76 -14.81
CA ASN A 41 19.43 -4.69 -16.24
C ASN A 41 18.10 -5.36 -16.62
N TRP A 42 17.67 -6.39 -15.89
CA TRP A 42 16.43 -7.10 -16.19
C TRP A 42 15.21 -6.26 -15.80
N LEU A 43 15.23 -5.70 -14.58
CA LEU A 43 14.11 -4.92 -14.06
C LEU A 43 13.89 -3.64 -14.90
N GLU A 44 14.97 -2.95 -15.26
CA GLU A 44 14.88 -1.81 -16.19
C GLU A 44 14.32 -2.21 -17.56
N ALA A 45 14.70 -3.38 -18.07
CA ALA A 45 14.23 -3.85 -19.36
C ALA A 45 12.72 -4.17 -19.34
N GLU A 46 12.22 -4.80 -18.28
CA GLU A 46 10.78 -5.06 -18.10
C GLU A 46 9.99 -3.77 -17.88
N TRP A 47 10.53 -2.80 -17.13
CA TRP A 47 9.93 -1.46 -17.03
C TRP A 47 9.84 -0.77 -18.39
N ARG A 48 10.93 -0.70 -19.15
CA ARG A 48 10.93 -0.12 -20.51
C ARG A 48 9.95 -0.83 -21.43
N LYS A 49 9.80 -2.15 -21.28
CA LYS A 49 8.81 -2.94 -22.02
C LYS A 49 7.40 -2.55 -21.63
N ALA A 50 7.09 -2.40 -20.34
CA ALA A 50 5.78 -1.92 -19.90
C ALA A 50 5.45 -0.52 -20.46
N CYS A 51 6.40 0.43 -20.38
CA CYS A 51 6.23 1.78 -20.93
C CYS A 51 6.05 1.80 -22.45
N ARG A 52 6.63 0.85 -23.21
CA ARG A 52 6.37 0.75 -24.65
C ARG A 52 4.92 0.37 -24.95
N HIS A 53 4.29 -0.41 -24.09
CA HIS A 53 2.89 -0.81 -24.24
C HIS A 53 1.91 0.25 -23.69
N ASN A 54 2.34 1.02 -22.69
CA ASN A 54 1.56 2.09 -22.06
C ASN A 54 2.43 3.37 -21.96
N PRO A 55 2.61 4.13 -23.06
CA PRO A 55 3.49 5.30 -23.08
C PRO A 55 3.14 6.37 -22.05
N GLU A 56 1.87 6.48 -21.66
CA GLU A 56 1.37 7.38 -20.64
C GLU A 56 2.00 7.15 -19.26
N MET A 57 2.49 5.93 -18.97
CA MET A 57 3.21 5.62 -17.74
C MET A 57 4.41 6.52 -17.53
N LEU A 58 5.11 6.91 -18.60
CA LEU A 58 6.30 7.77 -18.51
C LEU A 58 5.99 9.17 -17.95
N SER A 59 4.73 9.58 -17.97
CA SER A 59 4.29 10.88 -17.46
C SER A 59 3.72 10.85 -16.04
N GLN A 60 3.36 9.66 -15.56
CA GLN A 60 2.58 9.49 -14.32
C GLN A 60 3.23 8.47 -13.36
N ALA A 61 4.26 7.76 -13.80
CA ALA A 61 4.87 6.71 -13.01
C ALA A 61 6.38 6.67 -13.18
N GLU A 62 7.03 6.17 -12.14
CA GLU A 62 8.47 5.96 -12.11
C GLU A 62 8.81 4.58 -11.54
N LEU A 63 9.98 4.08 -11.92
CA LEU A 63 10.60 2.92 -11.28
C LEU A 63 11.74 3.39 -10.37
N VAL A 64 11.65 3.02 -9.10
CA VAL A 64 12.72 3.15 -8.11
C VAL A 64 13.32 1.78 -7.89
N ILE A 65 14.62 1.64 -8.16
CA ILE A 65 15.34 0.39 -7.95
C ILE A 65 16.12 0.50 -6.63
N GLU A 66 15.50 0.08 -5.54
CA GLU A 66 16.02 0.22 -4.19
C GLU A 66 15.35 -0.77 -3.23
N ASP A 67 16.01 -1.08 -2.11
CA ASP A 67 15.37 -1.78 -0.99
C ASP A 67 14.13 -1.00 -0.50
N VAL A 68 13.02 -1.71 -0.30
CA VAL A 68 11.74 -1.08 0.05
C VAL A 68 11.79 -0.32 1.38
N THR A 69 12.60 -0.77 2.35
CA THR A 69 12.74 -0.08 3.63
C THR A 69 13.41 1.27 3.42
N ILE A 70 14.49 1.29 2.62
CA ILE A 70 15.20 2.53 2.27
C ILE A 70 14.29 3.46 1.44
N ALA A 71 13.53 2.93 0.49
CA ALA A 71 12.59 3.71 -0.31
C ALA A 71 11.49 4.34 0.56
N LEU A 72 10.91 3.58 1.50
CA LEU A 72 9.90 4.06 2.46
C LEU A 72 10.42 5.17 3.38
N GLU A 73 11.72 5.20 3.69
CA GLU A 73 12.35 6.29 4.44
C GLU A 73 12.37 7.61 3.66
N LYS A 74 12.50 7.53 2.33
CA LYS A 74 12.58 8.69 1.43
C LYS A 74 11.21 9.20 0.99
N ILE A 75 10.20 8.33 0.98
CA ILE A 75 8.84 8.70 0.60
C ILE A 75 8.21 9.53 1.73
N SER A 76 7.91 10.79 1.41
CA SER A 76 7.30 11.72 2.37
C SER A 76 5.80 11.52 2.55
N ARG A 77 5.12 10.93 1.56
CA ARG A 77 3.66 10.80 1.53
C ARG A 77 3.20 9.62 0.66
N ILE A 78 2.22 8.88 1.18
CA ILE A 78 1.49 7.82 0.46
C ILE A 78 -0.01 8.09 0.62
N ASP A 79 -0.72 8.37 -0.47
CA ASP A 79 -2.18 8.47 -0.47
C ASP A 79 -2.83 7.12 -0.79
N VAL A 80 -2.16 6.32 -1.64
CA VAL A 80 -2.57 4.98 -2.05
C VAL A 80 -1.41 4.01 -1.84
N PHE A 81 -1.55 3.06 -0.95
CA PHE A 81 -0.60 1.96 -0.81
C PHE A 81 -1.13 0.74 -1.54
N PHE A 82 -0.45 0.31 -2.60
CA PHE A 82 -0.84 -0.86 -3.39
C PHE A 82 0.16 -1.99 -3.11
N TYR A 83 -0.31 -3.18 -2.75
CA TYR A 83 0.59 -4.28 -2.39
C TYR A 83 -0.04 -5.65 -2.65
N ARG A 84 0.54 -6.44 -3.55
CA ARG A 84 0.05 -7.75 -3.95
C ARG A 84 1.17 -8.66 -4.46
N ARG A 85 0.88 -9.97 -4.56
CA ARG A 85 1.78 -10.99 -5.15
C ARG A 85 3.18 -11.01 -4.53
N ASP A 86 3.26 -10.80 -3.21
CA ASP A 86 4.53 -10.83 -2.48
C ASP A 86 4.72 -12.16 -1.72
N GLY A 87 3.95 -13.21 -2.01
CA GLY A 87 3.92 -14.44 -1.22
C GLY A 87 5.21 -15.29 -1.27
N GLU A 88 5.35 -16.20 -0.31
CA GLU A 88 6.43 -17.21 -0.30
C GLU A 88 6.37 -18.07 -1.57
N GLY A 89 7.46 -18.07 -2.36
CA GLY A 89 7.57 -18.83 -3.60
C GLY A 89 7.24 -18.06 -4.88
N GLU A 90 6.73 -16.82 -4.78
CA GLU A 90 6.49 -15.93 -5.93
C GLU A 90 7.69 -15.02 -6.24
N GLY A 91 8.79 -15.16 -5.50
CA GLY A 91 9.93 -14.24 -5.57
C GLY A 91 9.71 -12.95 -4.77
N GLY A 92 8.75 -12.96 -3.83
CA GLY A 92 8.46 -11.81 -2.98
C GLY A 92 9.64 -11.39 -2.10
N SER A 93 9.60 -10.14 -1.66
CA SER A 93 10.62 -9.51 -0.81
C SER A 93 10.75 -10.13 0.58
N GLY A 94 9.72 -10.84 1.05
CA GLY A 94 9.65 -11.38 2.42
C GLY A 94 9.51 -10.32 3.52
N THR A 95 9.28 -9.05 3.15
CA THR A 95 9.37 -7.92 4.09
C THR A 95 8.18 -7.84 5.04
N GLY A 96 7.01 -8.38 4.66
CA GLY A 96 5.80 -8.33 5.50
C GLY A 96 5.33 -6.89 5.73
N LEU A 97 5.13 -6.13 4.66
CA LEU A 97 4.80 -4.69 4.74
C LEU A 97 3.44 -4.40 5.39
N LEU A 98 2.53 -5.38 5.36
CA LEU A 98 1.22 -5.30 6.01
C LEU A 98 1.18 -5.96 7.39
N ASP A 99 2.31 -6.46 7.89
CA ASP A 99 2.39 -7.05 9.23
C ASP A 99 2.47 -5.91 10.29
N PRO A 100 1.48 -5.82 11.21
CA PRO A 100 1.47 -4.84 12.31
C PRO A 100 2.68 -4.93 13.24
N ASN A 101 3.28 -6.12 13.36
CA ASN A 101 4.44 -6.36 14.22
C ASN A 101 5.77 -6.07 13.50
N ARG A 102 5.73 -5.71 12.22
CA ARG A 102 6.92 -5.41 11.41
C ARG A 102 6.87 -4.00 10.84
N LYS A 103 6.24 -3.82 9.68
CA LYS A 103 6.42 -2.67 8.79
C LYS A 103 5.14 -1.90 8.49
N LEU A 104 3.99 -2.41 8.91
CA LEU A 104 2.72 -1.71 8.67
C LEU A 104 2.71 -0.31 9.27
N LEU A 105 3.28 -0.11 10.47
CA LEU A 105 3.37 1.22 11.07
C LEU A 105 4.24 2.19 10.27
N ASP A 106 5.33 1.72 9.66
CA ASP A 106 6.19 2.54 8.80
C ASP A 106 5.38 3.05 7.60
N VAL A 107 4.61 2.16 6.96
CA VAL A 107 3.70 2.50 5.86
C VAL A 107 2.61 3.46 6.32
N LEU A 108 1.91 3.14 7.41
CA LEU A 108 0.82 3.96 7.96
C LEU A 108 1.28 5.39 8.30
N SER A 109 2.50 5.54 8.81
CA SER A 109 3.09 6.84 9.16
C SER A 109 3.22 7.80 7.96
N ARG A 110 3.22 7.28 6.73
CA ARG A 110 3.31 8.07 5.49
C ARG A 110 1.96 8.54 4.96
N PHE A 111 0.84 8.05 5.52
CA PHE A 111 -0.47 8.53 5.13
C PHE A 111 -0.72 9.95 5.66
N PRO A 112 -1.41 10.81 4.88
CA PRO A 112 -1.73 12.15 5.33
C PRO A 112 -2.74 12.11 6.48
N LYS A 113 -2.90 13.23 7.18
CA LYS A 113 -3.77 13.31 8.37
C LYS A 113 -5.22 12.92 8.12
N HIS A 114 -5.73 13.15 6.91
CA HIS A 114 -7.10 12.79 6.53
C HIS A 114 -7.24 11.32 6.12
N GLY A 115 -6.16 10.55 6.15
CA GLY A 115 -6.15 9.14 5.77
C GLY A 115 -5.81 8.89 4.31
N GLY A 116 -6.02 7.66 3.87
CA GLY A 116 -5.85 7.26 2.47
C GLY A 116 -6.40 5.86 2.27
N ILE A 117 -5.87 5.14 1.29
CA ILE A 117 -6.34 3.79 0.98
C ILE A 117 -5.21 2.77 0.85
N ILE A 118 -5.50 1.54 1.25
CA ILE A 118 -4.68 0.35 0.98
C ILE A 118 -5.42 -0.52 -0.02
N ILE A 119 -4.74 -0.97 -1.08
CA ILE A 119 -5.25 -1.94 -2.04
C ILE A 119 -4.34 -3.17 -1.98
N THR A 120 -4.90 -4.34 -1.62
CA THR A 120 -4.08 -5.53 -1.41
C THR A 120 -4.84 -6.84 -1.58
N ASP A 121 -4.15 -7.92 -1.92
CA ASP A 121 -4.66 -9.29 -1.85
C ASP A 121 -4.44 -9.96 -0.47
N GLY A 122 -3.74 -9.28 0.45
CA GLY A 122 -3.35 -9.81 1.76
C GLY A 122 -2.01 -10.56 1.77
N SER A 123 -1.23 -10.49 0.69
CA SER A 123 0.13 -11.06 0.61
C SER A 123 0.98 -10.68 1.83
N ASN A 124 1.76 -11.66 2.32
CA ASN A 124 2.66 -11.51 3.48
C ASN A 124 2.03 -10.82 4.71
N THR A 125 0.71 -10.98 4.87
CA THR A 125 -0.01 -10.50 6.04
C THR A 125 -0.38 -11.69 6.91
N GLU A 126 -0.22 -11.58 8.23
CA GLU A 126 -0.80 -12.57 9.13
C GLU A 126 -2.32 -12.66 8.90
N TRP A 127 -2.81 -13.88 8.66
CA TRP A 127 -4.23 -14.13 8.36
C TRP A 127 -5.18 -13.43 9.34
N GLN A 128 -4.89 -13.49 10.64
CA GLN A 128 -5.71 -12.86 11.68
C GLN A 128 -5.76 -11.34 11.55
N SER A 129 -4.66 -10.71 11.16
CA SER A 129 -4.60 -9.26 10.94
C SER A 129 -5.39 -8.87 9.70
N PHE A 130 -5.27 -9.65 8.62
CA PHE A 130 -6.05 -9.44 7.41
C PHE A 130 -7.56 -9.61 7.63
N GLU A 131 -7.99 -10.63 8.39
CA GLU A 131 -9.39 -10.80 8.78
C GLU A 131 -9.92 -9.62 9.61
N LYS A 132 -9.11 -9.05 10.51
CA LYS A 132 -9.49 -7.85 11.26
C LYS A 132 -9.71 -6.66 10.34
N MET A 133 -8.84 -6.45 9.35
CA MET A 133 -9.00 -5.37 8.36
C MET A 133 -10.31 -5.50 7.57
N LYS A 134 -10.74 -6.75 7.29
CA LYS A 134 -12.00 -7.05 6.60
C LYS A 134 -13.25 -6.91 7.48
N SER A 135 -13.09 -6.83 8.80
CA SER A 135 -14.22 -6.68 9.72
C SER A 135 -14.88 -5.30 9.58
N THR A 136 -16.18 -5.20 9.88
CA THR A 136 -16.91 -3.92 9.82
C THR A 136 -16.37 -2.88 10.81
N SER A 137 -15.80 -3.31 11.94
CA SER A 137 -15.11 -2.44 12.89
C SER A 137 -13.72 -1.99 12.42
N GLY A 138 -13.18 -2.63 11.38
CA GLY A 138 -11.81 -2.48 10.95
C GLY A 138 -10.79 -3.01 11.94
N TYR A 139 -9.54 -2.63 11.72
CA TYR A 139 -8.39 -3.00 12.51
C TYR A 139 -7.67 -1.75 13.02
N ASP A 140 -7.65 -1.58 14.34
CA ASP A 140 -6.92 -0.49 15.00
C ASP A 140 -5.43 -0.86 15.13
N VAL A 141 -4.55 -0.02 14.57
CA VAL A 141 -3.09 -0.16 14.59
C VAL A 141 -2.50 1.18 15.03
N ALA A 142 -2.03 1.24 16.29
CA ALA A 142 -1.63 2.48 16.96
C ALA A 142 -2.71 3.58 16.87
N GLU A 143 -2.41 4.66 16.15
CA GLU A 143 -3.32 5.80 15.94
C GLU A 143 -4.13 5.70 14.65
N PHE A 144 -4.09 4.55 13.95
CA PHE A 144 -4.78 4.34 12.68
C PHE A 144 -5.86 3.28 12.82
N ASN A 145 -6.93 3.43 12.03
CA ASN A 145 -7.94 2.41 11.79
C ASN A 145 -7.92 2.06 10.30
N ILE A 146 -7.84 0.77 10.01
CA ILE A 146 -7.92 0.20 8.66
C ILE A 146 -9.25 -0.52 8.54
N SER A 147 -10.16 -0.05 7.69
CA SER A 147 -11.51 -0.61 7.55
C SER A 147 -11.88 -0.85 6.09
N PRO A 148 -12.80 -1.77 5.77
CA PRO A 148 -13.23 -2.00 4.40
C PRO A 148 -13.77 -0.73 3.76
N ASN A 149 -13.43 -0.50 2.50
CA ASN A 149 -14.01 0.60 1.73
C ASN A 149 -15.40 0.19 1.18
N ILE A 150 -16.34 1.14 1.16
CA ILE A 150 -17.69 0.92 0.60
C ILE A 150 -17.68 0.61 -0.89
N GLU A 151 -16.62 1.02 -1.61
CA GLU A 151 -16.42 0.75 -3.03
C GLU A 151 -15.93 -0.69 -3.31
N GLN A 152 -15.74 -1.52 -2.28
CA GLN A 152 -15.49 -2.95 -2.38
C GLN A 152 -16.80 -3.66 -2.83
N PRO A 153 -17.10 -3.65 -4.15
CA PRO A 153 -16.63 -4.78 -4.95
C PRO A 153 -15.82 -4.42 -6.19
N TYR A 154 -15.48 -3.15 -6.48
CA TYR A 154 -14.77 -2.77 -7.73
C TYR A 154 -13.46 -3.54 -7.95
N PHE A 155 -12.73 -3.80 -6.85
CA PHE A 155 -11.47 -4.54 -6.85
C PHE A 155 -11.62 -6.05 -6.67
N ALA A 156 -12.83 -6.55 -6.38
CA ALA A 156 -13.06 -7.97 -6.12
C ALA A 156 -12.80 -8.84 -7.34
N GLN A 157 -13.05 -8.33 -8.56
CA GLN A 157 -12.74 -9.02 -9.81
C GLN A 157 -11.24 -9.26 -10.03
N TYR A 158 -10.39 -8.50 -9.32
CA TYR A 158 -8.93 -8.65 -9.34
C TYR A 158 -8.41 -9.44 -8.13
N ASN A 159 -9.30 -10.02 -7.31
CA ASN A 159 -8.97 -10.61 -6.00
C ASN A 159 -8.28 -9.64 -5.04
N LEU A 160 -8.58 -8.34 -5.15
CA LEU A 160 -8.02 -7.28 -4.33
C LEU A 160 -9.06 -6.72 -3.36
N TRP A 161 -8.60 -6.36 -2.18
CA TRP A 161 -9.33 -5.64 -1.14
C TRP A 161 -8.90 -4.18 -1.10
N LEU A 162 -9.89 -3.30 -1.05
CA LEU A 162 -9.74 -1.87 -0.84
C LEU A 162 -10.11 -1.53 0.60
N PHE A 163 -9.16 -0.98 1.34
CA PHE A 163 -9.34 -0.51 2.71
C PHE A 163 -9.18 1.00 2.79
N ASN A 164 -9.98 1.64 3.63
CA ASN A 164 -9.75 2.98 4.11
C ASN A 164 -8.78 2.95 5.29
N VAL A 165 -7.82 3.88 5.28
CA VAL A 165 -6.95 4.18 6.41
C VAL A 165 -7.39 5.51 6.98
N LYS A 166 -7.68 5.58 8.28
CA LYS A 166 -8.03 6.83 8.97
C LYS A 166 -7.22 6.97 10.24
N LYS A 167 -6.75 8.18 10.54
CA LYS A 167 -6.18 8.47 11.86
C LYS A 167 -7.32 8.62 12.88
N VAL A 168 -7.25 7.84 13.95
CA VAL A 168 -8.15 7.89 15.09
C VAL A 168 -7.63 8.96 16.05
N TYR A 169 -7.89 10.22 15.71
CA TYR A 169 -7.66 11.31 16.66
C TYR A 169 -8.70 11.20 17.79
N GLU A 170 -8.20 10.92 19.01
CA GLU A 170 -8.90 11.01 20.31
C GLU A 170 -10.09 10.06 20.56
N ARG A 171 -9.80 8.85 21.07
CA ARG A 171 -10.74 8.12 21.96
C ARG A 171 -10.60 8.48 23.45
N LYS A 172 -9.66 9.36 23.84
CA LYS A 172 -9.32 9.63 25.24
C LYS A 172 -9.50 11.09 25.66
N GLN A 173 -10.75 11.54 25.83
CA GLN A 173 -11.08 12.61 26.81
C GLN A 173 -12.45 12.45 27.51
N ASN A 174 -13.30 11.47 27.16
CA ASN A 174 -14.66 11.37 27.75
C ASN A 174 -14.87 10.23 28.78
N SER A 175 -13.81 9.68 29.37
CA SER A 175 -13.93 8.71 30.47
C SER A 175 -13.35 9.27 31.77
N HIS A 176 -13.93 10.36 32.28
CA HIS A 176 -13.92 10.59 33.72
C HIS A 176 -15.18 9.95 34.31
N PRO A 177 -15.08 8.86 35.08
CA PRO A 177 -16.18 8.46 35.92
C PRO A 177 -16.33 9.53 36.99
N HIS A 178 -17.41 10.31 36.90
CA HIS A 178 -17.88 11.13 38.01
C HIS A 178 -18.32 10.17 39.13
N TRP A 179 -17.40 9.77 39.99
CA TRP A 179 -17.74 9.21 41.29
C TRP A 179 -18.15 10.38 42.18
N GLY A 180 -19.44 10.72 42.11
CA GLY A 180 -20.08 11.52 43.15
C GLY A 180 -20.59 10.56 44.22
N PHE A 181 -19.91 10.54 45.37
CA PHE A 181 -20.50 10.33 46.70
C PHE A 181 -19.60 10.99 47.74
#